data_AF-A0A1M7LHD2-F1
#
_entry.id   AF-A0A1M7LHD2-F1
#
_cell.length_a   1.000
_cell.length_b   1.000
_cell.length_c   1.000
_cell.angle_alpha   90.00
_cell.angle_beta   90.00
_cell.angle_gamma   90.00
#
_symmetry.space_group_name_H-M   'P 1'
#
loop_
_entity.id
_entity.type
_entity.pdbx_description
1 polymer ?
#
loop_
_entity_poly.entity_id
_entity_poly.type
_entity_poly.pdbx_seq_one_letter_code
_entity_poly.pdbx_strand_id
1 'polypeptide(L)'
;MELHERIRHLRKNELKLTQEKFGELLGVSRSVINNLERNVLAKPEQKEPLYKLICKEFNVNPDWLYNGNEPIFNQVTDDEFLAGFIGDMLKDEEMTPKKAFFKAFANLPDEFFIKLYEDFKQCETYIPSQKNSDAD
;
A
#
# COMPACT_ATOMS: atom_id res chain seq x y z
N MET A 1 12.25 -18.63 6.52
CA MET A 1 12.25 -17.41 7.35
C MET A 1 11.30 -17.64 8.48
N GLU A 2 11.68 -17.31 9.70
CA GLU A 2 10.79 -17.25 10.86
C GLU A 2 9.92 -15.99 10.83
N LEU A 3 8.85 -15.93 11.62
CA LEU A 3 7.88 -14.83 11.62
C LEU A 3 8.54 -13.45 11.85
N HIS A 4 9.44 -13.35 12.83
CA HIS A 4 10.15 -12.10 13.14
C HIS A 4 11.08 -11.64 12.00
N GLU A 5 11.66 -12.60 11.26
CA GLU A 5 12.47 -12.31 10.07
C GLU A 5 11.58 -11.81 8.93
N ARG A 6 10.38 -12.37 8.76
CA ARG A 6 9.39 -11.90 7.79
C ARG A 6 8.91 -10.48 8.10
N ILE A 7 8.70 -10.13 9.36
CA ILE A 7 8.37 -8.74 9.75
C ILE A 7 9.51 -7.79 9.38
N ARG A 8 10.76 -8.19 9.66
CA ARG A 8 11.93 -7.39 9.29
C ARG A 8 12.08 -7.23 7.78
N HIS A 9 11.83 -8.30 7.04
CA HIS A 9 11.83 -8.32 5.58
C HIS A 9 10.73 -7.40 5.01
N LEU A 10 9.48 -7.57 5.45
CA LEU A 10 8.36 -6.72 5.09
C LEU A 10 8.70 -5.23 5.28
N ARG A 11 9.16 -4.84 6.47
CA ARG A 11 9.48 -3.44 6.76
C ARG A 11 10.61 -2.93 5.86
N LYS A 12 11.70 -3.69 5.73
CA LYS A 12 12.95 -3.20 5.12
C LYS A 12 12.96 -3.31 3.60
N ASN A 13 12.46 -4.42 3.05
CA ASN A 13 12.59 -4.77 1.65
C ASN A 13 11.35 -4.33 0.85
N GLU A 14 10.16 -4.63 1.36
CA GLU A 14 8.90 -4.35 0.67
C GLU A 14 8.44 -2.91 0.89
N LEU A 15 8.37 -2.50 2.16
CA LEU A 15 7.88 -1.16 2.54
C LEU A 15 8.98 -0.09 2.55
N LYS A 16 10.25 -0.48 2.64
CA LYS A 16 11.43 0.41 2.70
C LYS A 16 11.34 1.46 3.82
N LEU A 17 10.76 1.08 4.96
CA LEU A 17 10.56 1.97 6.12
C LEU A 17 11.66 1.81 7.17
N THR A 18 11.95 2.89 7.90
CA THR A 18 12.75 2.81 9.14
C THR A 18 11.94 2.13 10.25
N GLN A 19 12.62 1.59 11.27
CA GLN A 19 11.92 1.04 12.46
C GLN A 19 11.08 2.12 13.18
N GLU A 20 11.56 3.37 13.17
CA GLU A 20 10.86 4.53 13.72
C GLU A 20 9.51 4.72 13.02
N LYS A 21 9.52 4.84 11.68
CA LYS A 21 8.31 5.11 10.90
C LYS A 21 7.33 3.94 10.93
N PHE A 22 7.85 2.71 10.89
CA PHE A 22 7.03 1.51 11.01
C PHE A 22 6.33 1.42 12.37
N GLY A 23 7.04 1.78 13.45
CA GLY A 23 6.45 1.86 14.79
C GLY A 23 5.38 2.95 14.90
N GLU A 24 5.65 4.14 14.36
CA GLU A 24 4.70 5.26 14.31
C GLU A 24 3.37 4.87 13.66
N LEU A 25 3.42 4.23 12.48
CA LEU A 25 2.23 3.74 11.76
C LEU A 25 1.46 2.66 12.54
N LEU A 26 2.16 1.87 13.36
CA LEU A 26 1.56 0.81 14.19
C LEU A 26 1.19 1.29 15.60
N GLY A 27 1.40 2.57 15.92
CA GLY A 27 1.13 3.13 17.26
C GLY A 27 2.03 2.58 18.37
N VAL A 28 3.24 2.13 18.04
CA VAL A 28 4.21 1.56 19.01
C VAL A 28 5.59 2.22 18.88
N SER A 29 6.40 2.13 19.93
CA SER A 29 7.75 2.73 19.89
C SER A 29 8.70 1.94 18.98
N ARG A 30 9.73 2.63 18.45
CA ARG A 30 10.84 1.99 17.71
C ARG A 30 11.44 0.81 18.47
N SER A 31 11.56 0.90 19.79
CA SER A 31 12.10 -0.18 20.65
C SER A 31 11.25 -1.45 20.60
N VAL A 32 9.92 -1.31 20.56
CA VAL A 32 9.00 -2.44 20.39
C VAL A 32 9.24 -3.13 19.05
N ILE A 33 9.37 -2.36 17.96
CA ILE A 33 9.69 -2.92 16.63
C ILE A 33 11.04 -3.63 16.63
N ASN A 34 12.08 -3.03 17.21
CA ASN A 34 13.40 -3.66 17.29
C ASN A 34 13.38 -4.98 18.08
N ASN A 35 12.66 -5.02 19.19
CA ASN A 35 12.51 -6.23 19.99
C ASN A 35 11.67 -7.29 19.27
N LEU A 36 10.68 -6.86 18.50
CA LEU A 36 9.85 -7.74 17.68
C LEU A 36 10.68 -8.43 16.59
N GLU A 37 11.45 -7.66 15.82
CA GLU A 37 12.32 -8.17 14.75
C GLU A 37 13.47 -9.04 15.25
N ARG A 38 13.81 -8.94 16.54
CA ARG A 38 14.83 -9.78 17.20
C ARG A 38 14.23 -10.97 17.94
N ASN A 39 12.91 -11.12 17.94
CA ASN A 39 12.18 -12.14 18.70
C ASN A 39 12.45 -12.12 20.22
N VAL A 40 12.69 -10.95 20.81
CA VAL A 40 13.04 -10.77 22.24
C VAL A 40 11.99 -9.99 23.04
N LEU A 41 10.75 -9.89 22.53
CA LEU A 41 9.67 -9.28 23.30
C LEU A 41 9.34 -10.11 24.55
N ALA A 42 9.25 -9.44 25.69
CA ALA A 42 9.08 -10.05 27.01
C ALA A 42 7.79 -10.85 27.20
N LYS A 43 6.78 -10.63 26.35
CA LYS A 43 5.45 -11.26 26.44
C LYS A 43 5.01 -11.76 25.06
N PRO A 44 5.30 -13.03 24.71
CA PRO A 44 4.96 -13.59 23.41
C PRO A 44 3.47 -13.53 23.06
N GLU A 45 2.61 -13.74 24.05
CA GLU A 45 1.15 -13.66 23.93
C GLU A 45 0.62 -12.26 23.56
N GLN A 46 1.40 -11.18 23.77
CA GLN A 46 1.03 -9.83 23.37
C GLN A 46 1.31 -9.52 21.90
N LYS A 47 1.91 -10.46 21.16
CA LYS A 47 2.35 -10.24 19.77
C LYS A 47 1.19 -10.31 18.76
N GLU A 48 0.18 -11.11 19.06
CA GLU A 48 -0.89 -11.43 18.09
C GLU A 48 -1.75 -10.26 17.64
N PRO A 49 -2.16 -9.34 18.54
CA PRO A 49 -2.83 -8.11 18.13
C PRO A 49 -1.97 -7.26 17.19
N LEU A 50 -0.65 -7.20 17.43
CA LEU A 50 0.28 -6.43 16.61
C LEU A 50 0.48 -7.06 15.22
N TYR A 51 0.49 -8.39 15.12
CA TYR A 51 0.56 -9.08 13.82
C TYR A 51 -0.68 -8.85 12.98
N LYS A 52 -1.86 -8.94 13.59
CA LYS A 52 -3.12 -8.59 12.91
C LYS A 52 -3.14 -7.14 12.47
N LEU A 53 -2.62 -6.24 13.29
CA LEU A 53 -2.49 -4.83 12.93
C LEU A 53 -1.54 -4.63 11.75
N ILE A 54 -0.39 -5.31 11.72
CA ILE A 54 0.53 -5.31 10.57
C ILE A 54 -0.17 -5.78 9.29
N CYS A 55 -0.90 -6.90 9.34
CA CYS A 55 -1.67 -7.39 8.19
C CYS A 55 -2.66 -6.34 7.69
N LYS A 56 -3.39 -5.69 8.61
CA LYS A 56 -4.40 -4.70 8.28
C LYS A 56 -3.79 -3.42 7.70
N GLU A 57 -2.78 -2.86 8.37
CA GLU A 57 -2.21 -1.56 8.04
C GLU A 57 -1.47 -1.56 6.70
N PHE A 58 -0.84 -2.69 6.37
CA PHE A 58 0.00 -2.82 5.17
C PHE A 58 -0.58 -3.76 4.11
N ASN A 59 -1.84 -4.17 4.26
CA ASN A 59 -2.52 -5.13 3.39
C ASN A 59 -1.71 -6.42 3.14
N VAL A 60 -1.06 -6.92 4.19
CA VAL A 60 -0.23 -8.13 4.12
C VAL A 60 -1.10 -9.36 4.27
N ASN A 61 -0.83 -10.36 3.42
CA ASN A 61 -1.46 -11.67 3.50
C ASN A 61 -1.08 -12.33 4.84
N PRO A 62 -2.06 -12.66 5.71
CA PRO A 62 -1.77 -13.33 6.96
C PRO A 62 -1.07 -14.67 6.76
N ASP A 63 -1.43 -15.44 5.72
CA ASP A 63 -0.80 -16.73 5.46
C ASP A 63 0.69 -16.58 5.15
N TRP A 64 1.08 -15.52 4.44
CA TRP A 64 2.49 -15.16 4.28
C TRP A 64 3.15 -14.80 5.60
N LEU A 65 2.52 -13.95 6.40
CA LEU A 65 3.13 -13.49 7.65
C LEU A 65 3.33 -14.63 8.66
N TYR A 66 2.36 -15.54 8.79
CA TYR A 66 2.38 -16.64 9.75
C TYR A 66 3.12 -17.88 9.23
N ASN A 67 2.94 -18.23 7.96
CA ASN A 67 3.42 -19.50 7.39
C ASN A 67 4.49 -19.32 6.31
N GLY A 68 4.66 -18.11 5.76
CA GLY A 68 5.63 -17.82 4.70
C GLY A 68 5.16 -18.20 3.31
N ASN A 69 3.85 -18.43 3.13
CA ASN A 69 3.26 -18.75 1.84
C ASN A 69 3.02 -17.47 1.02
N GLU A 70 3.51 -17.42 -0.22
CA GLU A 70 3.23 -16.32 -1.14
C GLU A 70 1.73 -16.23 -1.50
N PRO A 71 1.21 -15.05 -1.89
CA PRO A 71 1.91 -13.75 -2.03
C PRO A 71 2.07 -12.99 -0.70
N ILE A 72 3.08 -12.10 -0.61
CA ILE A 72 3.29 -11.19 0.53
C ILE A 72 2.06 -10.32 0.83
N PHE A 73 1.46 -9.73 -0.20
CA PHE A 73 0.32 -8.82 -0.10
C PHE A 73 -0.96 -9.52 -0.55
N ASN A 74 -2.10 -9.12 0.02
CA ASN A 74 -3.38 -9.52 -0.53
C ASN A 74 -3.52 -8.91 -1.93
N GLN A 75 -4.10 -9.68 -2.86
CA GLN A 75 -4.51 -9.12 -4.14
C GLN A 75 -5.61 -8.11 -3.88
N VAL A 76 -5.35 -6.85 -4.22
CA VAL A 76 -6.40 -5.83 -4.31
C VAL A 76 -7.08 -6.04 -5.65
N THR A 77 -8.37 -6.32 -5.65
CA THR A 77 -9.14 -6.38 -6.89
C THR A 77 -9.22 -4.99 -7.52
N ASP A 78 -9.39 -4.92 -8.85
CA ASP A 78 -9.56 -3.63 -9.53
C ASP A 78 -10.69 -2.79 -8.92
N ASP A 79 -11.78 -3.45 -8.50
CA ASP A 79 -12.91 -2.82 -7.83
C ASP A 79 -12.54 -2.22 -6.46
N GLU A 80 -11.75 -2.93 -5.64
CA GLU A 80 -11.29 -2.43 -4.34
C GLU A 80 -10.31 -1.26 -4.51
N PHE A 81 -9.45 -1.31 -5.52
CA PHE A 81 -8.55 -0.21 -5.86
C PHE A 81 -9.35 1.02 -6.29
N LEU A 82 -10.31 0.85 -7.20
CA LEU A 82 -11.18 1.93 -7.67
C LEU A 82 -11.99 2.54 -6.52
N ALA A 83 -12.58 1.71 -5.67
CA ALA A 83 -13.35 2.17 -4.51
C ALA A 83 -12.48 2.97 -3.53
N GLY A 84 -11.27 2.50 -3.23
CA GLY A 84 -10.30 3.21 -2.39
C GLY A 84 -9.90 4.55 -2.99
N PHE A 85 -9.56 4.58 -4.28
CA PHE A 85 -9.19 5.79 -5.00
C PHE A 85 -10.31 6.84 -5.00
N ILE A 86 -11.55 6.42 -5.29
CA ILE A 86 -12.72 7.32 -5.25
C ILE A 86 -12.95 7.82 -3.83
N GLY A 87 -12.90 6.93 -2.84
CA GLY A 87 -13.08 7.28 -1.42
C GLY A 87 -12.06 8.32 -0.94
N ASP A 88 -10.77 8.11 -1.23
CA ASP A 88 -9.70 9.04 -0.90
C ASP A 88 -9.88 10.39 -1.60
N MET A 89 -10.22 10.36 -2.89
CA MET A 89 -10.53 11.58 -3.63
C MET A 89 -11.66 12.34 -2.95
N LEU A 90 -12.71 11.67 -2.47
CA LEU A 90 -13.87 12.31 -1.85
C LEU A 90 -13.58 12.96 -0.49
N LYS A 91 -12.49 12.59 0.22
CA LYS A 91 -12.13 13.16 1.55
C LYS A 91 -11.88 14.67 1.54
N ASP A 92 -11.41 15.24 0.43
CA ASP A 92 -11.19 16.68 0.34
C ASP A 92 -12.53 17.43 0.34
N GLU A 93 -12.83 18.32 1.29
CA GLU A 93 -14.14 19.00 1.27
C GLU A 93 -14.31 19.93 0.05
N GLU A 94 -13.20 20.48 -0.44
CA GLU A 94 -13.17 21.39 -1.58
C GLU A 94 -13.17 20.66 -2.93
N MET A 95 -13.63 21.39 -3.97
CA MET A 95 -13.58 20.90 -5.34
C MET A 95 -12.15 21.04 -5.90
N THR A 96 -11.36 19.97 -5.81
CA THR A 96 -10.03 19.91 -6.41
C THR A 96 -10.10 19.73 -7.94
N PRO A 97 -9.04 20.09 -8.71
CA PRO A 97 -8.98 19.82 -10.15
C PRO A 97 -9.20 18.34 -10.49
N LYS A 98 -8.69 17.43 -9.64
CA LYS A 98 -8.89 15.98 -9.77
C LYS A 98 -10.38 15.63 -9.65
N LYS A 99 -11.08 16.14 -8.63
CA LYS A 99 -12.53 15.95 -8.47
C LYS A 99 -13.32 16.54 -9.64
N ALA A 100 -12.97 17.74 -10.08
CA ALA A 100 -13.64 18.40 -11.19
C ALA A 100 -13.50 17.60 -12.50
N PHE A 101 -12.30 17.05 -12.76
CA PHE A 101 -12.06 16.15 -13.88
C PHE A 101 -12.95 14.90 -13.81
N PHE A 102 -12.93 14.17 -12.70
CA PHE A 102 -13.75 12.95 -12.55
C PHE A 102 -15.25 13.24 -12.61
N LYS A 103 -15.70 14.39 -12.09
CA LYS A 103 -17.09 14.84 -12.23
C LYS A 103 -17.46 15.10 -13.69
N ALA A 104 -16.61 15.78 -14.46
CA ALA A 104 -16.85 16.00 -15.87
C ALA A 104 -16.83 14.68 -16.66
N PHE A 105 -15.85 13.82 -16.37
CA PHE A 105 -15.69 12.49 -16.95
C PHE A 105 -16.93 11.62 -16.72
N ALA A 106 -17.48 11.59 -15.50
CA ALA A 106 -18.68 10.81 -15.17
C ALA A 106 -19.95 11.24 -15.92
N ASN A 107 -19.96 12.41 -16.56
CA ASN A 107 -21.09 12.91 -17.36
C ASN A 107 -20.89 12.69 -18.88
N LEU A 108 -19.81 12.03 -19.30
CA LEU A 108 -19.61 11.70 -20.70
C LEU A 108 -20.61 10.61 -21.15
N PRO A 109 -21.04 10.61 -22.43
CA PRO A 109 -21.75 9.46 -22.99
C PRO A 109 -20.84 8.22 -23.10
N ASP A 110 -21.40 7.01 -22.94
CA ASP A 110 -20.67 5.73 -22.96
C ASP A 110 -19.77 5.53 -24.18
N GLU A 111 -20.19 6.02 -25.35
CA GLU A 111 -19.40 5.96 -26.58
C GLU A 111 -18.03 6.66 -26.46
N PHE A 112 -17.95 7.71 -25.65
CA PHE A 112 -16.68 8.42 -25.39
C PHE A 112 -15.80 7.66 -24.41
N PHE A 113 -16.37 6.93 -23.44
CA PHE A 113 -15.59 6.09 -22.53
C PHE A 113 -14.85 4.98 -23.27
N ILE A 114 -15.53 4.31 -24.21
CA ILE A 114 -14.93 3.26 -25.02
C ILE A 114 -13.77 3.82 -25.85
N LYS A 115 -13.99 4.97 -26.51
CA LYS A 115 -12.95 5.61 -27.31
C LYS A 115 -11.75 6.04 -26.46
N LEU A 116 -11.99 6.68 -25.32
CA LEU A 116 -10.93 7.08 -24.39
C LEU A 116 -10.14 5.88 -23.88
N TYR A 117 -10.81 4.78 -23.53
CA TYR A 117 -10.15 3.56 -23.09
C TYR A 117 -9.21 2.99 -24.17
N GLU A 118 -9.67 2.94 -25.42
CA GLU A 118 -8.82 2.49 -26.54
C GLU A 118 -7.65 3.45 -26.83
N ASP A 119 -7.86 4.76 -26.70
CA ASP A 119 -6.79 5.76 -26.83
C ASP A 119 -5.76 5.61 -25.69
N PHE A 120 -6.22 5.39 -24.44
CA PHE A 120 -5.34 5.19 -23.28
C PHE A 120 -4.54 3.89 -23.34
N LYS A 121 -5.11 2.80 -23.86
CA LYS A 121 -4.37 1.55 -24.12
C LYS A 121 -3.15 1.76 -25.00
N GLN A 122 -3.25 2.65 -25.99
CA GLN A 122 -2.12 2.97 -26.87
C GLN A 122 -1.03 3.73 -26.11
N CYS A 123 -1.39 4.50 -25.08
CA CYS A 123 -0.46 5.24 -24.22
C CYS A 123 0.20 4.40 -23.13
N GLU A 124 -0.34 3.26 -22.70
CA GLU A 124 0.33 2.35 -21.75
C GLU A 124 1.65 1.76 -22.29
N THR A 125 1.87 1.84 -23.61
CA THR A 125 3.15 1.50 -24.25
C THR A 125 4.20 2.62 -24.18
N TYR A 126 3.81 3.83 -23.74
CA TYR A 126 4.70 4.97 -23.53
C TYR A 126 5.10 5.04 -22.05
N ILE A 127 6.15 4.30 -21.67
CA ILE A 127 6.85 4.52 -20.40
C ILE A 127 7.69 5.80 -20.59
N PRO A 128 7.43 6.90 -19.86
CA PRO A 128 8.37 8.01 -19.85
C PRO A 128 9.64 7.48 -19.19
N SER A 129 10.72 7.39 -19.96
CA SER A 129 12.05 7.21 -19.41
C SER A 129 12.22 8.26 -18.32
N GLN A 130 12.36 7.81 -17.06
CA GLN A 130 12.81 8.67 -15.97
C GLN A 130 14.13 9.28 -16.41
N LYS A 131 14.09 10.51 -16.93
CA LYS A 131 15.25 11.36 -17.07
C LYS A 131 15.73 11.64 -15.66
N ASN A 132 16.75 10.91 -15.24
CA ASN A 132 17.69 11.42 -14.25
C ASN A 132 18.43 12.59 -14.91
N SER A 133 17.96 13.80 -14.60
CA SER A 133 18.64 15.09 -14.64
C SER A 133 18.13 15.76 -13.35
N ASP A 134 18.92 16.05 -12.33
CA ASP A 134 20.28 16.60 -12.27
C ASP A 134 20.89 16.16 -10.92
N ALA A 135 22.15 15.72 -10.86
CA ALA A 135 23.31 16.58 -10.57
C ALA A 135 23.09 17.51 -9.35
N ASP A 136 23.56 17.04 -8.18
CA ASP A 136 24.67 17.65 -7.42
C ASP A 136 25.23 16.64 -6.39
#